data_AF-A0A1Y3GHG2-F1
#
_entry.id   AF-A0A1Y3GHG2-F1
#
_cell.length_a   1.000
_cell.length_b   1.000
_cell.length_c   1.000
_cell.angle_alpha   90.00
_cell.angle_beta   90.00
_cell.angle_gamma   90.00
#
_symmetry.space_group_name_H-M   'P 1'
#
loop_
_entity.id
_entity.type
_entity.pdbx_description
1 polymer ?
#
loop_
_entity_poly.entity_id
_entity_poly.type
_entity_poly.pdbx_seq_one_letter_code
_entity_poly.pdbx_strand_id
1 'polypeptide(L)'
;MIKDIQTVTATVEQTLQNNKKARNNDTYLTLLVLEQLGYAEYNYTHDHYQITIGQKELQEMPALESIRRTRQKLQQQGKYPPTPQIQQHRKKEEQKIRQKMTRK
;
A
#
# COMPACT_ATOMS: atom_id res chain seq x y z
N MET A 1 22.05 -14.28 15.21
CA MET A 1 21.18 -13.12 15.04
C MET A 1 20.04 -13.54 14.14
N ILE A 2 18.84 -13.79 14.70
CA ILE A 2 17.65 -14.02 13.88
C ILE A 2 17.35 -12.66 13.26
N LYS A 3 17.72 -12.47 11.99
CA LYS A 3 17.12 -11.38 11.20
C LYS A 3 15.63 -11.67 11.25
N ASP A 4 14.87 -10.89 12.01
CA ASP A 4 13.42 -11.00 12.03
C ASP A 4 12.94 -11.07 10.58
N ILE A 5 12.32 -12.17 10.19
CA ILE A 5 11.73 -12.31 8.86
C ILE A 5 10.58 -11.30 8.83
N GLN A 6 10.85 -10.10 8.34
CA GLN A 6 9.82 -9.10 8.13
C GLN A 6 8.86 -9.63 7.07
N THR A 7 7.66 -9.97 7.50
CA THR A 7 6.60 -10.38 6.60
C THR A 7 5.98 -9.16 5.93
N VAL A 8 5.44 -9.33 4.73
CA VAL A 8 4.68 -8.27 4.02
C VAL A 8 3.64 -7.64 4.95
N THR A 9 2.98 -8.43 5.80
CA THR A 9 1.99 -7.94 6.75
C THR A 9 2.59 -7.02 7.80
N ALA A 10 3.68 -7.43 8.44
CA ALA A 10 4.36 -6.63 9.45
C ALA A 10 4.89 -5.31 8.86
N THR A 11 5.52 -5.37 7.68
CA THR A 11 6.03 -4.18 6.99
C THR A 11 4.89 -3.23 6.62
N VAL A 12 3.79 -3.72 6.05
CA VAL A 12 2.62 -2.91 5.73
C VAL A 12 2.04 -2.24 6.98
N GLU A 13 1.88 -2.98 8.07
CA GLU A 13 1.36 -2.44 9.32
C GLU A 13 2.26 -1.31 9.85
N GLN A 14 3.57 -1.53 9.88
CA GLN A 14 4.56 -0.51 10.28
C GLN A 14 4.53 0.72 9.38
N THR A 15 4.49 0.54 8.06
CA THR A 15 4.43 1.67 7.11
C THR A 15 3.14 2.48 7.30
N LEU A 16 1.99 1.83 7.49
CA LEU A 16 0.70 2.52 7.71
C LEU A 16 0.65 3.25 9.05
N GLN A 17 1.29 2.69 10.08
CA GLN A 17 1.42 3.34 11.38
C GLN A 17 2.17 4.67 11.26
N ASN A 18 3.32 4.65 10.58
CA ASN A 18 4.24 5.78 10.52
C ASN A 18 3.91 6.79 9.41
N ASN A 19 3.21 6.37 8.35
CA ASN A 19 2.99 7.20 7.16
C ASN A 19 1.50 7.35 6.80
N LYS A 20 0.93 8.53 7.07
CA LYS A 20 -0.47 8.84 6.75
C LYS A 20 -0.76 8.87 5.24
N LYS A 21 0.21 9.26 4.40
CA LYS A 21 0.05 9.30 2.94
C LYS A 21 -0.11 7.88 2.38
N ALA A 22 0.62 6.91 2.93
CA ALA A 22 0.52 5.50 2.54
C ALA A 22 -0.87 4.88 2.82
N ARG A 23 -1.61 5.39 3.82
CA ARG A 23 -2.98 4.92 4.12
C ARG A 23 -3.96 5.17 2.97
N ASN A 24 -3.68 6.19 2.15
CA ASN A 24 -4.56 6.67 1.09
C ASN A 24 -4.09 6.32 -0.32
N ASN A 25 -2.81 5.96 -0.48
CA ASN A 25 -2.17 5.81 -1.78
C ASN A 25 -1.45 4.45 -1.88
N ASP A 26 -1.98 3.56 -2.72
CA ASP A 26 -1.43 2.21 -2.94
C ASP A 26 -0.05 2.22 -3.54
N THR A 27 0.18 3.08 -4.54
CA THR A 27 1.49 3.20 -5.19
C THR A 27 2.53 3.63 -4.17
N TYR A 28 2.25 4.67 -3.40
CA TYR A 28 3.18 5.18 -2.40
C TYR A 28 3.43 4.17 -1.26
N LEU A 29 2.41 3.45 -0.80
CA LEU A 29 2.58 2.34 0.14
C LEU A 29 3.48 1.25 -0.43
N THR A 30 3.25 0.87 -1.68
CA THR A 30 4.00 -0.19 -2.36
C THR A 30 5.48 0.14 -2.42
N LEU A 31 5.82 1.39 -2.79
CA LEU A 31 7.21 1.83 -2.86
C LEU A 31 7.92 1.72 -1.50
N LEU A 32 7.29 2.24 -0.44
CA LEU A 32 7.86 2.19 0.91
C LEU A 32 8.01 0.75 1.42
N VAL A 33 7.06 -0.13 1.11
CA VAL A 33 7.12 -1.53 1.54
C VAL A 33 8.21 -2.30 0.79
N LEU A 34 8.35 -2.09 -0.53
CA LEU A 34 9.40 -2.73 -1.31
C LEU A 34 10.79 -2.24 -0.88
N GLU A 35 10.93 -0.94 -0.61
CA GLU A 35 12.17 -0.36 -0.06
C GLU A 35 12.51 -0.96 1.30
N GLN A 36 11.55 -1.00 2.22
CA GLN A 36 11.79 -1.51 3.56
C GLN A 36 12.09 -3.02 3.60
N LEU A 37 11.54 -3.79 2.66
CA LEU A 37 11.85 -5.20 2.48
C LEU A 37 13.19 -5.45 1.75
N GLY A 38 13.83 -4.40 1.22
CA GLY A 38 15.09 -4.50 0.49
C GLY A 38 14.95 -4.97 -0.96
N TYR A 39 13.76 -4.86 -1.57
CA TYR A 39 13.52 -5.21 -2.98
C TYR A 39 13.68 -4.01 -3.94
N ALA A 40 13.66 -2.79 -3.42
CA ALA A 40 13.76 -1.59 -4.22
C ALA A 40 14.65 -0.55 -3.54
N GLU A 41 15.40 0.18 -4.34
CA GLU A 41 16.09 1.39 -3.88
C GLU A 41 15.37 2.62 -4.42
N TYR A 42 15.14 3.58 -3.53
CA TYR A 42 14.47 4.82 -3.87
C TYR A 42 15.46 5.98 -3.92
N ASN A 43 15.50 6.67 -5.05
CA ASN A 43 16.23 7.92 -5.21
C ASN A 43 15.23 9.03 -5.54
N TYR A 44 15.18 10.06 -4.67
CA TYR A 44 14.46 11.29 -4.96
C TYR A 44 15.40 12.30 -5.58
N THR A 45 15.12 12.70 -6.81
CA THR A 45 15.66 13.94 -7.38
C THR A 45 14.59 15.02 -7.27
N HIS A 46 14.97 16.30 -7.39
CA HIS A 46 14.08 17.45 -7.14
C HIS A 46 12.69 17.31 -7.82
N ASP A 47 12.64 16.67 -8.99
CA ASP A 47 11.47 16.58 -9.86
C ASP A 47 10.94 15.16 -10.11
N HIS A 48 11.69 14.11 -9.75
CA HIS A 48 11.35 12.73 -10.14
C HIS A 48 11.62 11.70 -9.04
N TYR A 49 10.78 10.67 -9.03
CA TYR A 49 10.98 9.46 -8.25
C TYR A 49 11.64 8.43 -9.16
N GLN A 50 12.86 8.02 -8.84
CA GLN A 50 13.51 6.89 -9.49
C GLN A 50 13.49 5.68 -8.55
N ILE A 51 13.07 4.54 -9.09
CA ILE A 51 13.00 3.27 -8.38
C ILE A 51 13.87 2.28 -9.13
N THR A 52 14.83 1.70 -8.44
CA THR A 52 15.68 0.64 -8.98
C THR A 52 15.28 -0.67 -8.35
N ILE A 53 14.97 -1.66 -9.19
CA ILE A 53 14.69 -3.04 -8.77
C ILE A 53 15.65 -3.93 -9.55
N GLY A 54 16.50 -4.68 -8.85
CA GLY A 54 17.39 -5.64 -9.49
C GLY A 54 16.63 -6.83 -10.05
N GLN A 55 17.25 -7.56 -10.99
CA GLN A 55 16.59 -8.69 -11.65
C GLN A 55 16.18 -9.79 -10.67
N LYS A 56 17.00 -10.04 -9.64
CA LYS A 56 16.72 -11.02 -8.60
C LYS A 56 15.55 -10.55 -7.73
N GLU A 57 15.60 -9.30 -7.29
CA GLU A 57 14.58 -8.69 -6.45
C GLU A 57 13.23 -8.67 -7.16
N LEU A 58 13.21 -8.42 -8.48
CA LEU A 58 11.99 -8.47 -9.28
C LEU A 58 11.31 -9.86 -9.26
N GLN A 59 12.09 -10.94 -9.17
CA GLN A 59 11.58 -12.30 -9.11
C GLN A 59 11.13 -12.70 -7.70
N GLU A 60 11.76 -12.14 -6.67
CA GLU A 60 11.55 -12.51 -5.27
C GLU A 60 10.55 -11.59 -4.54
N MET A 61 10.33 -10.37 -5.06
CA MET A 61 9.46 -9.38 -4.41
C MET A 61 8.02 -9.90 -4.28
N PRO A 62 7.30 -9.47 -3.22
CA PRO A 62 5.91 -9.85 -3.07
C PRO A 62 5.05 -9.28 -4.20
N ALA A 63 3.97 -10.00 -4.53
CA ALA A 63 2.95 -9.47 -5.42
C ALA A 63 2.42 -8.14 -4.88
N LEU A 64 2.36 -7.10 -5.73
CA LEU A 64 1.89 -5.77 -5.33
C LEU A 64 0.45 -5.81 -4.78
N GLU A 65 -0.36 -6.72 -5.31
CA GLU A 65 -1.73 -6.95 -4.85
C GLU A 65 -1.78 -7.50 -3.40
N SER A 66 -0.76 -8.25 -2.97
CA SER A 66 -0.65 -8.72 -1.58
C SER A 66 -0.48 -7.55 -0.60
N ILE A 67 0.32 -6.54 -0.98
CA ILE A 67 0.50 -5.30 -0.20
C ILE A 67 -0.84 -4.55 -0.09
N ARG A 68 -1.52 -4.36 -1.24
CA ARG A 68 -2.82 -3.69 -1.31
C ARG A 68 -3.90 -4.40 -0.48
N ARG A 69 -4.03 -5.73 -0.59
CA ARG A 69 -5.00 -6.53 0.15
C ARG A 69 -4.73 -6.53 1.64
N THR A 70 -3.46 -6.56 2.04
CA THR A 70 -3.06 -6.44 3.44
C THR A 70 -3.54 -5.11 4.03
N ARG A 71 -3.30 -3.98 3.33
CA ARG A 71 -3.82 -2.67 3.75
C ARG A 71 -5.35 -2.69 3.90
N GLN A 72 -6.06 -3.24 2.92
CA GLN A 72 -7.52 -3.32 2.95
C GLN A 72 -8.02 -4.13 4.15
N LYS A 73 -7.41 -5.29 4.42
CA LYS A 73 -7.75 -6.14 5.56
C LYS A 73 -7.54 -5.41 6.89
N LEU A 74 -6.41 -4.72 7.06
CA LEU A 74 -6.15 -3.90 8.26
C LEU A 74 -7.18 -2.78 8.40
N GLN A 75 -7.53 -2.09 7.32
CA GLN A 75 -8.54 -1.02 7.33
C GLN A 75 -9.95 -1.52 7.61
N GLN A 76 -10.32 -2.70 7.11
CA GLN A 76 -11.60 -3.35 7.42
C GLN A 76 -11.71 -3.71 8.90
N GLN A 77 -10.58 -3.99 9.56
CA GLN A 77 -10.49 -4.21 11.00
C GLN A 77 -10.47 -2.90 11.82
N GLY A 78 -10.62 -1.74 11.18
CA GLY A 78 -10.58 -0.43 11.83
C GLY A 78 -9.17 0.12 12.08
N LYS A 79 -8.12 -0.58 11.66
CA LYS A 79 -6.73 -0.12 11.81
C LYS A 79 -6.33 0.83 10.68
N TYR A 80 -5.60 1.89 11.03
CA TYR A 80 -5.02 2.87 10.08
C TYR A 80 -6.01 3.34 8.99
N PRO A 81 -7.18 3.88 9.39
CA PRO A 81 -8.20 4.26 8.43
C PRO A 81 -7.68 5.31 7.44
N PRO A 82 -8.22 5.32 6.20
CA PRO A 82 -8.00 6.42 5.27
C PRO A 82 -8.43 7.76 5.88
N THR A 83 -7.98 8.87 5.31
CA THR A 83 -8.46 10.18 5.76
C THR A 83 -9.97 10.32 5.54
N PRO A 84 -10.69 11.09 6.38
CA PRO A 84 -12.15 11.22 6.28
C PRO A 84 -12.63 11.63 4.88
N GLN A 85 -11.89 12.51 4.19
CA GLN A 85 -12.17 12.93 2.83
C GLN A 85 -12.14 11.77 1.83
N ILE A 86 -11.09 10.94 1.88
CA ILE A 86 -10.94 9.75 1.03
C ILE A 86 -12.06 8.75 1.34
N GLN A 87 -12.38 8.57 2.63
CA GLN A 87 -13.42 7.64 3.06
C GLN A 87 -14.81 8.06 2.54
N GLN A 88 -15.13 9.35 2.61
CA GLN A 88 -16.37 9.89 2.05
C GLN A 88 -16.42 9.75 0.52
N HIS A 89 -15.31 10.02 -0.16
CA HIS A 89 -15.21 9.84 -1.61
C HIS A 89 -15.47 8.38 -2.01
N ARG A 90 -14.81 7.42 -1.34
CA ARG A 90 -15.00 5.98 -1.59
C ARG A 90 -16.46 5.54 -1.37
N LYS A 91 -17.10 5.99 -0.28
CA LYS A 91 -18.52 5.71 -0.02
C LYS A 91 -19.43 6.24 -1.14
N LYS A 92 -19.17 7.45 -1.64
CA LYS A 92 -19.95 8.04 -2.75
C LYS A 92 -19.79 7.22 -4.05
N GLU A 93 -18.57 6.80 -4.38
CA GLU A 93 -18.30 5.98 -5.56
C GLU A 93 -18.96 4.60 -5.46
N GLU A 94 -18.84 3.94 -4.30
CA GLU A 94 -19.52 2.67 -4.04
C GLU A 94 -21.04 2.78 -4.18
N GLN A 95 -21.63 3.86 -3.65
CA GLN A 95 -23.07 4.14 -3.81
C GLN A 95 -23.47 4.31 -5.28
N LYS A 96 -22.69 5.06 -6.08
CA LYS A 96 -22.95 5.23 -7.52
C LYS A 96 -22.89 3.90 -8.26
N ILE A 97 -21.89 3.07 -7.98
CA ILE A 97 -21.73 1.74 -8.59
C ILE A 97 -22.92 0.86 -8.21
N ARG A 98 -23.29 0.82 -6.92
CA ARG A 98 -24.43 0.04 -6.45
C ARG A 98 -25.73 0.47 -7.16
N GLN A 99 -26.01 1.77 -7.24
CA GLN A 99 -27.18 2.30 -7.96
C GLN A 99 -27.21 1.92 -9.44
N LYS A 100 -26.04 1.86 -10.12
CA LYS A 100 -25.95 1.40 -11.51
C LYS A 100 -26.25 -0.10 -11.64
N MET A 101 -25.81 -0.91 -10.68
CA MET A 101 -26.06 -2.35 -10.70
C MET A 101 -27.52 -2.70 -10.43
N THR A 102 -28.23 -1.97 -9.56
CA THR A 102 -29.66 -2.22 -9.28
C THR A 102 -30.62 -1.73 -10.38
N ARG A 103 -30.13 -0.95 -11.34
CA ARG A 103 -30.91 -0.42 -12.48
C ARG A 103 -30.78 -1.28 -13.75
N LYS A 104 -30.03 -2.38 -13.69
CA LYS A 104 -29.98 -3.44 -14.70
C LYS A 104 -30.89 -4.58 -14.25
#